data_AF-A0A377M0T0-F1
#
_entry.id   AF-A0A377M0T0-F1
#
_cell.length_a   1.000
_cell.length_b   1.000
_cell.length_c   1.000
_cell.angle_alpha   90.00
_cell.angle_beta   90.00
_cell.angle_gamma   90.00
#
_symmetry.space_group_name_H-M   'P 1'
#
loop_
_entity.id
_entity.type
_entity.pdbx_description
1 polymer ?
#
loop_
_entity_poly.entity_id
_entity_poly.type
_entity_poly.pdbx_seq_one_letter_code
_entity_poly.pdbx_strand_id
1 'polypeptide(L)'
;MIRKHFNVVLERTARELRGEPCLALEEFSPTKQQIICSRSFGSRITRYDDMHQAICAYAERAAEKLREEKQFCCYISVFIRTSPHAEDEVFLW
;
A
#
# COMPACT_ATOMS: atom_id res chain seq x y z
N MET A 1 -10.74 18.28 23.84
CA MET A 1 -10.80 19.22 22.70
C MET A 1 -10.26 18.64 21.40
N ILE A 2 -9.17 17.85 21.40
CA ILE A 2 -8.50 17.37 20.17
C ILE A 2 -9.41 16.46 19.31
N ARG A 3 -10.01 15.40 19.88
CA ARG A 3 -10.93 14.51 19.14
C ARG A 3 -12.16 15.19 18.52
N LYS A 4 -12.58 16.34 19.05
CA LYS A 4 -13.72 17.09 18.50
C LYS A 4 -13.34 17.86 17.22
N HIS A 5 -12.07 18.17 17.02
CA HIS A 5 -11.57 18.97 15.90
C HIS A 5 -10.70 18.15 14.93
N PHE A 6 -10.19 17.01 15.37
CA PHE A 6 -9.28 16.13 14.64
C PHE A 6 -9.69 14.66 14.80
N ASN A 7 -8.86 13.74 14.33
CA ASN A 7 -9.10 12.30 14.44
C ASN A 7 -8.54 11.70 15.75
N VAL A 8 -8.88 10.44 15.99
CA VAL A 8 -8.42 9.67 17.15
C VAL A 8 -6.90 9.46 17.17
N VAL A 9 -6.25 9.48 16.00
CA VAL A 9 -4.79 9.30 15.89
C VAL A 9 -4.09 10.49 16.53
N LEU A 10 -4.46 11.72 16.17
CA LEU A 10 -3.85 12.93 16.74
C LEU A 10 -4.11 13.05 18.25
N GLU A 11 -5.30 12.66 18.71
CA GLU A 11 -5.59 12.59 20.15
C GLU A 11 -4.68 11.60 20.88
N ARG A 12 -4.44 10.42 20.31
CA ARG A 12 -3.53 9.42 20.89
C ARG A 12 -2.10 9.93 20.93
N THR A 13 -1.61 10.51 19.82
CA THR A 13 -0.28 11.11 19.75
C THR A 13 -0.09 12.20 20.81
N ALA A 14 -1.07 13.09 20.99
CA ALA A 14 -0.99 14.15 22.00
C ALA A 14 -0.96 13.64 23.44
N ARG A 15 -1.65 12.53 23.72
CA ARG A 15 -1.62 11.85 25.04
C ARG A 15 -0.27 11.17 25.27
N GLU A 16 0.25 10.47 24.27
CA GLU A 16 1.53 9.77 24.33
C GLU A 16 2.71 10.73 24.55
N LEU A 17 2.71 11.88 23.88
CA LEU A 17 3.70 12.95 24.12
C LEU A 17 3.63 13.56 25.52
N ARG A 18 2.53 13.36 26.26
CA ARG A 18 2.39 13.75 27.67
C ARG A 18 2.68 12.60 28.64
N GLY A 19 3.22 11.49 28.14
CA GLY A 19 3.59 10.32 28.94
C GLY A 19 2.43 9.35 29.21
N GLU A 20 1.28 9.51 28.57
CA GLU A 20 0.17 8.55 28.65
C GLU A 20 0.34 7.48 27.55
N PRO A 21 0.75 6.24 27.85
CA PRO A 21 0.90 5.19 26.84
C PRO A 21 -0.45 4.91 26.18
N CYS A 22 -0.52 5.09 24.86
CA CYS A 22 -1.76 4.97 24.09
C CYS A 22 -1.77 3.77 23.15
N LEU A 23 -0.60 3.28 22.76
CA LEU A 23 -0.41 2.09 21.96
C LEU A 23 0.46 1.11 22.73
N ALA A 24 0.00 -0.13 22.85
CA ALA A 24 0.83 -1.20 23.41
C ALA A 24 1.94 -1.53 22.40
N LEU A 25 3.13 -1.86 22.91
CA LEU A 25 4.17 -2.48 22.09
C LEU A 25 3.67 -3.86 21.66
N GLU A 26 3.58 -4.08 20.36
CA GLU A 26 3.29 -5.41 19.81
C GLU A 26 4.54 -6.29 19.95
N GLU A 27 4.43 -7.38 20.71
CA GLU A 27 5.52 -8.36 20.85
C GLU A 27 5.76 -9.14 19.56
N PHE A 28 4.71 -9.32 18.75
CA PHE A 28 4.77 -9.99 17.46
C PHE A 28 3.94 -9.22 16.44
N SER A 29 4.49 -9.02 15.25
CA SER A 29 3.70 -8.44 14.14
C SER A 29 2.59 -9.40 13.74
N PRO A 30 1.35 -8.92 13.54
CA PRO A 30 0.25 -9.76 13.09
C PRO A 30 0.53 -10.34 11.70
N THR A 31 -0.07 -11.49 11.41
CA THR A 31 -0.02 -12.08 10.06
C THR A 31 -0.49 -11.07 9.03
N LYS A 32 0.31 -10.90 7.97
CA LYS A 32 0.00 -9.97 6.89
C LYS A 32 -1.36 -10.29 6.28
N GLN A 33 -2.21 -9.28 6.20
CA GLN A 33 -3.53 -9.41 5.59
C GLN A 33 -3.48 -9.24 4.05
N GLN A 34 -2.36 -8.72 3.52
CA GLN A 34 -2.20 -8.40 2.11
C GLN A 34 -0.73 -8.57 1.68
N ILE A 35 -0.52 -9.03 0.45
CA ILE A 35 0.77 -9.03 -0.23
C ILE A 35 0.67 -8.12 -1.44
N ILE A 36 1.51 -7.09 -1.47
CA ILE A 36 1.52 -6.09 -2.55
C ILE A 36 2.91 -6.06 -3.18
N CYS A 37 2.95 -6.15 -4.51
CA CYS A 37 4.13 -5.86 -5.32
C CYS A 37 3.80 -4.69 -6.25
N SER A 38 4.23 -3.50 -5.85
CA SER A 38 4.02 -2.25 -6.58
C SER A 38 5.34 -1.50 -6.74
N ARG A 39 5.55 -0.91 -7.92
CA ARG A 39 6.73 -0.10 -8.26
C ARG A 39 6.32 1.01 -9.22
N SER A 40 6.98 2.15 -9.09
CA SER A 40 6.94 3.20 -10.11
C SER A 40 7.85 2.83 -11.28
N PHE A 41 7.47 3.23 -12.49
CA PHE A 41 8.29 3.07 -13.69
C PHE A 41 9.21 4.29 -13.86
N GLY A 42 10.45 4.06 -14.32
CA GLY A 42 11.40 5.14 -14.57
C GLY A 42 11.03 6.04 -15.75
N SER A 43 10.18 5.55 -16.65
CA SER A 43 9.59 6.28 -17.76
C SER A 43 8.14 5.86 -17.95
N ARG A 44 7.37 6.68 -18.67
CA ARG A 44 5.97 6.36 -19.02
C ARG A 44 5.94 5.10 -19.90
N ILE A 45 5.11 4.14 -19.52
CA ILE A 45 4.80 2.97 -20.33
C ILE A 45 3.59 3.30 -21.20
N THR A 46 3.73 3.15 -22.50
CA THR A 46 2.69 3.47 -23.49
C THR A 46 2.24 2.26 -24.30
N ARG A 47 3.01 1.17 -24.27
CA ARG A 47 2.70 -0.08 -24.98
C ARG A 47 2.06 -1.09 -24.05
N TYR A 48 1.07 -1.80 -24.58
CA TYR A 48 0.39 -2.87 -23.86
C TYR A 48 1.36 -3.98 -23.45
N ASP A 49 2.22 -4.45 -24.37
CA ASP A 49 3.14 -5.57 -24.12
C ASP A 49 4.08 -5.29 -22.95
N ASP A 50 4.62 -4.08 -22.89
CA ASP A 50 5.52 -3.65 -21.81
C ASP A 50 4.79 -3.66 -20.46
N MET A 51 3.54 -3.18 -20.42
CA MET A 51 2.71 -3.21 -19.21
C MET A 51 2.32 -4.64 -18.82
N HIS A 52 1.97 -5.48 -19.79
CA HIS A 52 1.64 -6.88 -19.56
C HIS A 52 2.82 -7.64 -18.94
N GLN A 53 4.03 -7.46 -19.48
CA GLN A 53 5.24 -8.05 -18.92
C GLN A 53 5.51 -7.59 -17.49
N ALA A 54 5.32 -6.29 -17.21
CA ALA A 54 5.47 -5.76 -15.85
C ALA A 54 4.48 -6.39 -14.86
N ILE A 55 3.21 -6.52 -15.26
CA ILE A 55 2.17 -7.14 -14.43
C ILE A 55 2.51 -8.62 -14.15
N CYS A 56 2.94 -9.38 -15.17
CA CYS A 56 3.36 -10.77 -14.99
C CYS A 56 4.51 -10.87 -13.96
N ALA A 57 5.55 -10.07 -14.11
CA ALA A 57 6.68 -10.07 -13.19
C ALA A 57 6.27 -9.70 -11.75
N TYR A 58 5.33 -8.77 -11.57
CA TYR A 58 4.82 -8.40 -10.25
C TYR A 58 3.93 -9.49 -9.66
N ALA A 59 3.10 -10.16 -10.47
CA ALA A 59 2.28 -11.28 -10.05
C ALA A 59 3.13 -12.47 -9.61
N GLU A 60 4.19 -12.80 -10.36
CA GLU A 60 5.17 -13.83 -10.00
C GLU A 60 5.82 -13.52 -8.65
N ARG A 61 6.27 -12.27 -8.46
CA ARG A 61 6.90 -11.83 -7.21
C ARG A 61 5.95 -11.84 -6.02
N ALA A 62 4.68 -11.50 -6.23
CA ALA A 62 3.65 -11.59 -5.19
C ALA A 62 3.38 -13.06 -4.82
N ALA A 63 3.32 -13.95 -5.81
CA ALA A 63 3.11 -15.37 -5.59
C ALA A 63 4.31 -16.05 -4.91
N GLU A 64 5.54 -15.64 -5.20
CA GLU A 64 6.75 -16.07 -4.46
C GLU A 64 6.60 -15.77 -2.96
N LYS A 65 6.31 -14.51 -2.61
CA LYS A 65 6.09 -14.08 -1.22
C LYS A 65 4.96 -14.85 -0.55
N LEU A 66 3.85 -15.07 -1.25
CA LEU A 66 2.71 -15.81 -0.73
C LEU A 66 3.10 -17.24 -0.33
N ARG A 67 3.88 -17.92 -1.17
CA ARG A 67 4.37 -19.28 -0.91
C ARG A 67 5.40 -19.30 0.23
N GLU A 68 6.33 -18.35 0.27
CA GLU A 68 7.31 -18.20 1.35
C GLU A 68 6.63 -18.01 2.71
N GLU A 69 5.57 -17.21 2.75
CA GLU A 69 4.78 -16.94 3.96
C GLU A 69 3.76 -18.04 4.28
N LYS A 70 3.67 -19.09 3.43
CA LYS A 70 2.71 -20.21 3.54
C LYS A 70 1.26 -19.75 3.71
N GLN A 71 0.89 -18.69 3.00
CA GLN A 71 -0.44 -18.08 3.05
C GLN A 71 -1.29 -18.49 1.84
N PHE A 72 -2.59 -18.21 1.92
CA PHE A 72 -3.56 -18.40 0.84
C PHE A 72 -4.22 -17.07 0.49
N CYS A 73 -4.66 -16.92 -0.75
CA CYS A 73 -5.27 -15.70 -1.26
C CYS A 73 -6.62 -16.02 -1.90
N CYS A 74 -7.67 -15.29 -1.51
CA CYS A 74 -9.01 -15.43 -2.09
C CYS A 74 -9.33 -14.33 -3.13
N TYR A 75 -8.50 -13.29 -3.22
CA TYR A 75 -8.77 -12.13 -4.05
C TYR A 75 -7.48 -11.51 -4.60
N ILE A 76 -7.41 -11.38 -5.92
CA ILE A 76 -6.29 -10.76 -6.64
C ILE A 76 -6.82 -9.51 -7.34
N SER A 77 -6.08 -8.40 -7.20
CA SER A 77 -6.37 -7.16 -7.92
C SER A 77 -5.09 -6.55 -8.48
N VAL A 78 -5.27 -5.80 -9.57
CA VAL A 78 -4.23 -4.99 -10.20
C VAL A 78 -4.74 -3.56 -10.26
N PHE A 79 -3.89 -2.60 -9.91
CA PHE A 79 -4.17 -1.18 -10.08
C PHE A 79 -3.05 -0.53 -10.88
N ILE A 80 -3.43 0.41 -11.75
CA ILE A 80 -2.50 1.20 -12.57
C ILE A 80 -2.83 2.66 -12.29
N ARG A 81 -1.80 3.47 -12.08
CA ARG A 81 -1.95 4.92 -11.90
C ARG A 81 -1.01 5.65 -12.86
N THR A 82 -1.53 6.65 -13.54
CA THR A 82 -0.75 7.64 -14.27
C THR A 82 -0.40 8.81 -13.35
N SER A 83 0.55 9.65 -13.75
CA SER A 83 0.97 10.79 -12.93
C SER A 83 -0.16 11.83 -12.88
N PRO A 84 -0.63 12.26 -11.68
CA PRO A 84 -1.55 13.39 -11.56
C PRO A 84 -0.87 14.73 -11.83
N HIS A 85 0.46 14.75 -11.97
CA HIS A 85 1.26 15.94 -12.30
C HIS A 85 1.71 15.97 -13.76
N ALA A 86 1.18 15.08 -14.61
CA ALA A 86 1.42 15.16 -16.04
C ALA A 86 0.69 16.38 -16.59
N GLU A 87 1.43 17.29 -17.24
CA GLU A 87 0.84 18.39 -18.00
C GLU A 87 -0.02 17.80 -19.13
N ASP A 88 -1.21 18.38 -19.34
CA ASP A 88 -2.18 18.04 -20.39
C ASP A 88 -2.85 16.65 -20.34
N GLU A 89 -2.86 15.96 -19.19
CA GLU A 89 -3.61 14.69 -19.04
C GLU A 89 -4.82 14.81 -18.11
N VAL A 90 -5.99 14.38 -18.60
CA VAL A 90 -7.17 14.21 -17.76
C VAL A 90 -6.97 12.99 -16.87
N PHE A 91 -6.80 13.23 -15.57
CA PHE A 91 -6.78 12.18 -14.57
C PHE A 91 -8.19 11.60 -14.41
N LEU A 92 -8.41 10.38 -14.92
CA LEU A 92 -9.66 9.66 -14.73
C LEU A 92 -9.61 8.90 -13.39
N TRP A 93 -10.56 9.22 -12.50
CA TRP A 93 -10.69 8.65 -11.16
C TRP A 93 -11.20 7.20 -11.17
#